data_AF-A0A5B8UR07-F1
#
_entry.id   AF-A0A5B8UR07-F1
#
_cell.length_a   1.000
_cell.length_b   1.000
_cell.length_c   1.000
_cell.angle_alpha   90.00
_cell.angle_beta   90.00
_cell.angle_gamma   90.00
#
_symmetry.space_group_name_H-M   'P 1'
#
loop_
_entity.id
_entity.type
_entity.pdbx_description
1 polymer ?
#
loop_
_entity_poly.entity_id
_entity_poly.type
_entity_poly.pdbx_seq_one_letter_code
_entity_poly.pdbx_strand_id
1 'polypeptide(L)'
;MKTIYQECAEIVKDLVGHDYLYFDTAIEVKTSPHSFPFSAWAVCVSPKDELFVMDSDEEWHRVELEDVNASLVIGSLYQRLKLMRIDYAKAS
;
A
#
# COMPACT_ATOMS: atom_id res chain seq x y z
N MET A 1 -11.79 7.90 15.20
CA MET A 1 -11.17 6.58 14.96
C MET A 1 -10.76 6.56 13.50
N LYS A 2 -9.46 6.45 13.19
CA LYS A 2 -8.99 6.38 11.80
C LYS A 2 -9.16 4.97 11.27
N THR A 3 -9.45 4.84 9.98
CA THR A 3 -9.49 3.52 9.32
C THR A 3 -8.08 3.08 8.93
N ILE A 4 -7.87 1.78 8.73
CA ILE A 4 -6.57 1.26 8.26
C ILE A 4 -6.16 1.91 6.93
N TYR A 5 -7.13 2.14 6.03
CA TYR A 5 -6.90 2.86 4.77
C TYR A 5 -6.34 4.28 5.00
N GLN A 6 -6.96 5.05 5.90
CA GLN A 6 -6.49 6.40 6.23
C GLN A 6 -5.10 6.37 6.87
N GLU A 7 -4.82 5.41 7.75
CA GLU A 7 -3.49 5.25 8.33
C GLU A 7 -2.44 4.89 7.27
N CYS A 8 -2.75 4.03 6.30
CA CYS A 8 -1.85 3.75 5.17
C CYS A 8 -1.52 5.03 4.41
N ALA A 9 -2.52 5.84 4.06
CA ALA A 9 -2.31 7.08 3.33
C ALA A 9 -1.44 8.07 4.12
N GLU A 10 -1.63 8.17 5.43
CA GLU A 10 -0.79 9.00 6.29
C GLU A 10 0.64 8.51 6.38
N ILE A 11 0.86 7.19 6.52
CA ILE A 11 2.22 6.63 6.58
C ILE A 11 2.96 6.91 5.26
N VAL A 12 2.30 6.73 4.11
CA VAL A 12 2.93 7.05 2.81
C VAL A 12 3.29 8.53 2.73
N LYS A 13 2.38 9.43 3.12
CA LYS A 13 2.66 10.87 3.16
C LYS A 13 3.78 11.26 4.11
N ASP A 14 3.87 10.61 5.28
CA ASP A 14 4.94 10.83 6.25
C ASP A 14 6.31 10.40 5.70
N LEU A 15 6.35 9.36 4.86
CA LEU A 15 7.58 8.81 4.29
C LEU A 15 8.04 9.54 3.02
N VAL A 16 7.13 9.84 2.10
CA VAL A 16 7.45 10.36 0.75
C VAL A 16 6.53 11.49 0.26
N GLY A 17 5.62 11.99 1.10
CA GLY A 17 4.63 13.00 0.69
C GLY A 17 3.65 12.47 -0.37
N HIS A 18 3.61 13.11 -1.53
CA HIS A 18 2.77 12.71 -2.67
C HIS A 18 3.56 12.01 -3.78
N ASP A 19 4.80 11.59 -3.49
CA ASP A 19 5.65 10.85 -4.43
C ASP A 19 5.42 9.33 -4.33
N TYR A 20 6.12 8.57 -5.17
CA TYR A 20 6.03 7.12 -5.23
C TYR A 20 6.92 6.46 -4.16
N LEU A 21 6.36 5.54 -3.38
CA LEU A 21 7.09 4.70 -2.45
C LEU A 21 7.28 3.30 -3.06
N TYR A 22 8.49 3.01 -3.54
CA TYR A 22 8.86 1.69 -4.05
C TYR A 22 9.28 0.77 -2.91
N PHE A 23 8.92 -0.51 -3.01
CA PHE A 23 9.33 -1.55 -2.06
C PHE A 23 10.52 -2.34 -2.59
N ASP A 24 11.45 -2.70 -1.71
CA ASP A 24 12.58 -3.58 -2.06
C ASP A 24 12.12 -4.99 -2.49
N THR A 25 10.97 -5.42 -1.96
CA THR A 25 10.33 -6.70 -2.28
C THR A 25 8.83 -6.50 -2.38
N ALA A 26 8.21 -7.13 -3.38
CA ALA A 26 6.77 -7.06 -3.58
C ALA A 26 5.98 -7.47 -2.33
N ILE A 27 4.84 -6.81 -2.12
CA ILE A 27 3.81 -7.30 -1.22
C ILE A 27 2.93 -8.26 -2.03
N GLU A 28 2.98 -9.54 -1.68
CA GLU A 28 2.13 -10.56 -2.31
C GLU A 28 0.78 -10.67 -1.57
N VAL A 29 -0.31 -10.35 -2.27
CA VAL A 29 -1.68 -10.37 -1.75
C VAL A 29 -2.44 -11.50 -2.42
N LYS A 30 -2.82 -12.50 -1.63
CA LYS A 30 -3.64 -13.61 -2.13
C LYS A 30 -5.12 -13.30 -1.95
N THR A 31 -5.80 -12.97 -3.05
CA THR A 31 -7.23 -12.62 -3.05
C THR A 31 -8.14 -13.84 -2.91
N SER A 32 -7.70 -15.01 -3.39
CA SER A 32 -8.40 -16.28 -3.19
C SER A 32 -7.41 -17.45 -3.08
N PRO A 33 -7.80 -18.60 -2.50
CA PRO A 33 -6.91 -19.76 -2.38
C PRO A 33 -6.37 -20.29 -3.72
N HIS A 34 -7.09 -20.08 -4.82
CA HIS A 34 -6.83 -20.66 -6.14
C HIS A 34 -6.36 -19.66 -7.20
N SER A 35 -6.22 -18.38 -6.86
CA SER A 35 -5.64 -17.37 -7.75
C SER A 35 -4.14 -17.21 -7.51
N PHE A 36 -3.43 -16.75 -8.54
CA PHE A 36 -2.10 -16.21 -8.36
C PHE A 36 -2.16 -14.97 -7.45
N PRO A 37 -1.15 -14.75 -6.59
CA PRO A 37 -1.10 -13.57 -5.75
C PRO A 37 -0.92 -12.31 -6.60
N PHE A 38 -1.62 -11.25 -6.23
CA PHE A 38 -1.35 -9.91 -6.73
C PHE A 38 -0.05 -9.42 -6.11
N SER A 39 0.87 -8.90 -6.91
CA SER A 39 2.16 -8.38 -6.45
C SER A 39 2.16 -6.86 -6.48
N ALA A 40 2.13 -6.22 -5.31
CA ALA A 40 2.26 -4.76 -5.20
C ALA A 40 3.73 -4.36 -5.00
N TRP A 41 4.29 -3.62 -5.96
CA TRP A 41 5.69 -3.20 -5.95
C TRP A 41 5.92 -1.78 -5.45
N ALA A 42 4.90 -0.94 -5.54
CA ALA A 42 4.94 0.42 -5.02
C ALA A 42 3.56 0.88 -4.54
N VAL A 43 3.56 1.97 -3.80
CA VAL A 43 2.34 2.66 -3.36
C VAL A 43 2.54 4.17 -3.46
N CYS A 44 1.47 4.90 -3.77
CA CYS A 44 1.46 6.36 -3.65
C CYS A 44 0.10 6.88 -3.18
N VAL A 45 0.08 8.15 -2.76
CA VAL A 45 -1.13 8.85 -2.33
C VAL A 45 -1.33 10.08 -3.18
N SER A 46 -2.46 10.15 -3.87
CA SER A 46 -2.82 11.31 -4.68
C SER A 46 -3.05 12.56 -3.80
N PRO A 47 -3.02 13.78 -4.36
CA PRO A 47 -3.40 15.00 -3.64
C PRO A 47 -4.84 15.00 -3.09
N LYS A 48 -5.67 14.03 -3.47
CA LYS A 48 -7.04 13.84 -2.99
C LYS A 48 -7.14 12.76 -1.90
N ASP A 49 -6.01 12.33 -1.33
CA ASP A 49 -5.92 11.25 -0.33
C ASP A 49 -6.38 9.87 -0.84
N GLU A 50 -6.17 9.61 -2.14
CA GLU A 50 -6.49 8.33 -2.76
C GLU A 50 -5.23 7.46 -2.85
N LEU A 51 -5.31 6.21 -2.40
CA LEU A 51 -4.22 5.26 -2.47
C LEU A 51 -4.20 4.54 -3.81
N PHE A 52 -3.00 4.45 -4.37
CA PHE A 52 -2.72 3.66 -5.57
C PHE A 52 -1.60 2.66 -5.28
N VAL A 53 -1.72 1.47 -5.86
CA VAL A 53 -0.69 0.44 -5.81
C VAL A 53 -0.21 0.13 -7.22
N MET A 54 1.10 -0.08 -7.37
CA MET A 54 1.69 -0.49 -8.64
C MET A 54 1.81 -2.01 -8.68
N ASP A 55 1.37 -2.64 -9.76
CA ASP A 55 1.48 -4.08 -9.96
C ASP A 55 2.84 -4.50 -10.57
N SER A 56 2.94 -5.76 -10.98
CA SER A 56 4.15 -6.31 -11.62
C SER A 56 4.41 -5.84 -13.05
N ASP A 57 3.39 -5.27 -13.70
CA ASP A 57 3.46 -4.77 -15.07
C ASP A 57 3.67 -3.24 -15.11
N GLU A 58 4.02 -2.65 -13.96
CA GLU A 58 4.21 -1.21 -13.74
C GLU A 58 2.92 -0.38 -13.93
N GLU A 59 1.74 -1.04 -13.84
CA GLU A 59 0.45 -0.37 -13.91
C GLU A 59 -0.02 0.08 -12.52
N TRP A 60 -0.57 1.29 -12.46
CA TRP A 60 -1.08 1.89 -11.22
C TRP A 60 -2.58 1.68 -11.06
N HIS A 61 -2.98 1.05 -9.97
CA HIS A 61 -4.36 0.72 -9.65
C HIS A 61 -4.84 1.48 -8.43
N ARG A 62 -5.99 2.15 -8.54
CA ARG A 62 -6.65 2.79 -7.40
C ARG A 62 -7.18 1.71 -6.46
N VAL A 63 -6.95 1.88 -5.17
CA VAL A 63 -7.54 1.01 -4.15
C VAL A 63 -8.99 1.43 -3.91
N GLU A 64 -9.92 0.78 -4.63
CA GLU A 64 -11.37 1.01 -4.50
C GLU A 64 -11.92 0.27 -3.27
N LEU A 65 -12.46 0.99 -2.28
CA LEU A 65 -12.93 0.40 -1.02
C LEU A 65 -14.15 -0.51 -1.19
N GLU A 66 -14.87 -0.35 -2.29
CA GLU A 66 -16.01 -1.16 -2.68
C GLU A 66 -15.60 -2.51 -3.28
N ASP A 67 -14.32 -2.70 -3.66
CA ASP A 67 -13.81 -4.00 -4.11
C ASP A 67 -13.72 -4.96 -2.92
N VAL A 68 -14.29 -6.16 -3.09
CA VAL A 68 -14.31 -7.23 -2.09
C VAL A 68 -12.89 -7.60 -1.60
N ASN A 69 -11.88 -7.44 -2.45
CA ASN A 69 -10.49 -7.77 -2.17
C ASN A 69 -9.69 -6.58 -1.59
N ALA A 70 -10.22 -5.36 -1.61
CA ALA A 70 -9.49 -4.18 -1.14
C ALA A 70 -9.06 -4.31 0.32
N SER A 71 -9.88 -4.94 1.16
CA SER A 71 -9.55 -5.19 2.57
C SER A 71 -8.27 -6.03 2.75
N LEU A 72 -8.03 -7.01 1.87
CA LEU A 72 -6.83 -7.85 1.88
C LEU A 72 -5.61 -7.03 1.44
N VAL A 73 -5.74 -6.26 0.36
CA VAL A 73 -4.67 -5.39 -0.14
C VAL A 73 -4.28 -4.35 0.92
N ILE A 74 -5.26 -3.67 1.51
CA ILE A 74 -5.06 -2.64 2.54
C ILE A 74 -4.41 -3.25 3.79
N GLY A 75 -4.85 -4.43 4.23
CA GLY A 75 -4.28 -5.11 5.39
C GLY A 75 -2.81 -5.47 5.20
N SER A 76 -2.46 -6.06 4.06
CA SER A 76 -1.07 -6.39 3.72
C SER A 76 -0.21 -5.14 3.55
N LEU A 77 -0.75 -4.10 2.90
CA LEU A 77 -0.08 -2.81 2.74
C LEU A 77 0.21 -2.16 4.09
N TYR A 78 -0.77 -2.15 5.00
CA TYR A 78 -0.61 -1.57 6.34
C TYR A 78 0.54 -2.21 7.12
N GLN A 79 0.63 -3.54 7.09
CA GLN A 79 1.70 -4.27 7.78
C GLN A 79 3.08 -3.85 7.25
N ARG A 80 3.25 -3.80 5.92
CA ARG A 80 4.52 -3.36 5.30
C ARG A 80 4.85 -1.91 5.67
N LEU A 81 3.90 -1.00 5.50
CA LEU A 81 4.09 0.43 5.76
C LEU A 81 4.44 0.72 7.23
N LYS A 82 3.83 0.01 8.18
CA LYS A 82 4.14 0.16 9.60
C LYS A 82 5.59 -0.25 9.92
N LEU A 83 6.07 -1.34 9.33
CA LEU A 83 7.47 -1.75 9.48
C LEU A 83 8.42 -0.71 8.90
N MET A 84 8.16 -0.24 7.68
CA MET A 84 8.97 0.81 7.04
C MET A 84 9.00 2.10 7.86
N ARG A 85 7.87 2.53 8.41
CA ARG A 85 7.81 3.72 9.27
C ARG A 85 8.65 3.56 10.54
N ILE A 86 8.64 2.38 11.16
CA ILE A 86 9.45 2.09 12.34
C ILE A 86 10.94 2.13 11.99
N ASP A 87 11.32 1.54 10.86
CA ASP A 87 12.72 1.47 10.44
C ASP A 87 13.25 2.86 10.02
N TYR A 88 12.43 3.65 9.32
CA TYR A 88 12.75 5.05 9.02
C TYR A 88 12.98 5.88 10.29
N ALA A 89 12.11 5.73 11.30
CA ALA A 89 12.24 6.43 12.57
C ALA A 89 13.49 6.01 13.39
N LYS A 90 14.05 4.83 13.14
CA LYS A 90 15.32 4.38 13.77
C LYS A 90 16.56 4.87 13.02
N ALA A 91 16.42 5.17 11.72
CA ALA A 91 17.52 5.59 10.87
C ALA A 91 17.73 7.12 10.87
N SER A 92 16.72 7.88 11.30
CA SER A 92 16.78 9.33 11.54
C SER A 92 17.29 9.68 12.93
#